data_AF-A0A9P7QVA2-F1
#
_entry.id   AF-A0A9P7QVA2-F1
#
_cell.length_a   1.000
_cell.length_b   1.000
_cell.length_c   1.000
_cell.angle_alpha   90.00
_cell.angle_beta   90.00
_cell.angle_gamma   90.00
#
_symmetry.space_group_name_H-M   'P 1'
#
loop_
_entity.id
_entity.type
_entity.pdbx_description
1 polymer ?
#
loop_
_entity_poly.entity_id
_entity_poly.type
_entity_poly.pdbx_seq_one_letter_code
_entity_poly.pdbx_strand_id
1 'polypeptide(L)'
;MAPNHRASSTGSFIESIQAARKQLDNMALGTPDSSLDGSEASSPGNSPVGSPASALSPVTPSISVDAPVADSFAFAFDIDGVLIRGGRAIPEAVEAMKVLNGENEYGIQIPYIFLTNGGGKTEEERCGDLSKQMEIEISPAQFICGHTPMREMADRFKTVLVVGGEGEKCRQVAEGYGFKDVITPGDIIKHNSATTPFRKLTPDELKNSRERDFTDVTIEAVFVFADSRD
;
A
#
# COMPACT_ATOMS: atom_id res chain seq x y z
N MET A 1 -13.59 0.02 -42.89
CA MET A 1 -12.23 -0.11 -42.32
C MET A 1 -11.74 1.27 -41.93
N ALA A 2 -11.56 1.52 -40.65
CA ALA A 2 -10.90 2.71 -40.10
C ALA A 2 -10.08 2.26 -38.88
N PRO A 3 -8.80 2.65 -38.73
CA PRO A 3 -8.01 2.27 -37.57
C PRO A 3 -8.20 3.29 -36.44
N ASN A 4 -8.45 2.81 -35.22
CA ASN A 4 -8.41 3.62 -34.00
C ASN A 4 -6.99 3.58 -33.41
N HIS A 5 -6.31 4.72 -33.41
CA HIS A 5 -5.07 4.92 -32.65
C HIS A 5 -5.42 5.16 -31.17
N ARG A 6 -5.00 4.25 -30.30
CA ARG A 6 -5.01 4.42 -28.84
C ARG A 6 -3.64 4.98 -28.44
N ALA A 7 -3.56 6.28 -28.16
CA ALA A 7 -2.35 6.90 -27.62
C ALA A 7 -2.19 6.50 -26.14
N SER A 8 -1.03 5.94 -25.80
CA SER A 8 -0.66 5.47 -24.47
C SER A 8 -0.31 6.64 -23.53
N SER A 9 -0.96 6.72 -22.36
CA SER A 9 -0.68 7.73 -21.32
C SER A 9 0.48 7.33 -20.37
N THR A 10 1.45 6.54 -20.85
CA THR A 10 2.61 6.08 -20.07
C THR A 10 3.66 7.17 -19.81
N GLY A 11 3.57 8.33 -20.49
CA GLY A 11 4.51 9.44 -20.31
C GLY A 11 4.35 10.20 -19.01
N SER A 12 3.12 10.35 -18.50
CA SER A 12 2.82 11.31 -17.42
C SER A 12 3.39 10.91 -16.05
N PHE A 13 3.59 9.62 -15.79
CA PHE A 13 4.09 9.13 -14.49
C PHE A 13 5.62 9.05 -14.45
N ILE A 14 6.26 8.73 -15.58
CA ILE A 14 7.73 8.74 -15.66
C ILE A 14 8.24 10.18 -15.63
N GLU A 15 7.54 11.12 -16.27
CA GLU A 15 7.86 12.54 -16.23
C GLU A 15 7.75 13.12 -14.81
N SER A 16 6.75 12.69 -14.01
CA SER A 16 6.60 13.17 -12.64
C SER A 16 7.71 12.67 -11.72
N ILE A 17 8.15 11.41 -11.85
CA ILE A 17 9.28 10.86 -11.09
C ILE A 17 10.60 11.53 -11.51
N GLN A 18 10.83 11.73 -12.81
CA GLN A 18 12.04 12.40 -13.29
C GLN A 18 12.10 13.88 -12.86
N ALA A 19 10.96 14.57 -12.84
CA ALA A 19 10.87 15.94 -12.35
C ALA A 19 11.17 16.04 -10.85
N ALA A 20 10.62 15.11 -10.04
CA ALA A 20 10.91 15.03 -8.61
C ALA A 20 12.40 14.77 -8.34
N ARG A 21 13.04 13.88 -9.11
CA ARG A 21 14.48 13.60 -9.00
C ARG A 21 15.33 14.84 -9.31
N LYS A 22 15.02 15.56 -10.40
CA LYS A 22 15.70 16.82 -10.76
C LYS A 22 15.55 17.92 -9.72
N GLN A 23 14.40 17.99 -9.03
CA GLN A 23 14.19 18.98 -7.97
C GLN A 23 15.07 18.70 -6.74
N LEU A 24 15.25 17.43 -6.38
CA LEU A 24 16.12 17.02 -5.28
C LEU A 24 17.60 17.29 -5.59
N ASP A 25 18.06 17.00 -6.81
CA ASP A 25 19.44 17.26 -7.22
C ASP A 25 19.77 18.77 -7.22
N ASN A 26 18.81 19.62 -7.63
CA ASN A 26 18.99 21.08 -7.60
C ASN A 26 18.99 21.67 -6.18
N MET A 27 18.39 21.00 -5.19
CA MET A 27 18.45 21.43 -3.80
C MET A 27 19.78 21.07 -3.13
N ALA A 28 20.49 20.05 -3.63
CA ALA A 28 21.75 19.57 -3.05
C ALA A 28 23.00 20.38 -3.48
N LEU A 29 22.89 21.33 -4.42
CA LEU A 29 24.02 22.06 -5.02
C LEU A 29 24.21 23.51 -4.52
N GLY A 30 23.61 23.87 -3.37
CA GLY A 30 23.74 25.20 -2.77
C GLY A 30 24.70 25.26 -1.58
N THR A 31 25.91 25.78 -1.82
CA THR A 31 26.97 26.33 -0.92
C THR A 31 28.16 25.43 -0.53
N PRO A 32 29.39 25.91 -0.82
CA PRO A 32 30.61 25.58 -0.08
C PRO A 32 31.14 26.77 0.76
N ASP A 33 31.72 26.41 1.91
CA ASP A 33 33.00 26.88 2.49
C ASP A 33 33.06 27.66 3.84
N SER A 34 33.91 27.08 4.71
CA SER A 34 34.73 27.50 5.87
C SER A 34 34.33 28.60 6.87
N SER A 35 34.38 28.28 8.18
CA SER A 35 35.51 28.60 9.07
C SER A 35 35.27 28.18 10.54
N LEU A 36 36.36 27.87 11.23
CA LEU A 36 36.53 27.35 12.61
C LEU A 36 36.18 28.39 13.69
N ASP A 37 35.62 27.99 14.84
CA ASP A 37 36.31 27.98 16.16
C ASP A 37 35.42 27.47 17.33
N GLY A 38 36.07 26.72 18.25
CA GLY A 38 35.94 26.75 19.71
C GLY A 38 34.63 26.55 20.51
N SER A 39 34.65 25.48 21.33
CA SER A 39 34.29 25.40 22.76
C SER A 39 32.95 24.76 23.23
N GLU A 40 33.09 24.00 24.32
CA GLU A 40 32.20 23.02 24.97
C GLU A 40 31.02 23.63 25.75
N ALA A 41 29.89 22.88 25.88
CA ALA A 41 29.23 22.52 27.16
C ALA A 41 27.81 21.92 26.99
N SER A 42 27.65 20.68 27.47
CA SER A 42 26.53 20.05 28.22
C SER A 42 25.03 20.42 28.04
N SER A 43 24.25 19.35 27.76
CA SER A 43 22.97 18.93 28.38
C SER A 43 21.59 19.35 27.80
N PRO A 44 20.54 18.51 28.01
CA PRO A 44 19.56 18.16 26.96
C PRO A 44 18.14 18.69 27.19
N GLY A 45 17.35 18.74 26.10
CA GLY A 45 15.88 18.71 26.16
C GLY A 45 15.18 19.82 25.38
N ASN A 46 14.60 19.49 24.22
CA ASN A 46 13.19 19.75 23.88
C ASN A 46 12.91 19.35 22.42
N SER A 47 11.96 18.44 22.24
CA SER A 47 11.31 18.19 20.95
C SER A 47 10.31 19.30 20.64
N PRO A 48 10.22 19.80 19.39
CA PRO A 48 8.97 20.35 18.89
C PRO A 48 8.31 19.36 17.94
N VAL A 49 7.02 19.15 18.23
CA VAL A 49 6.00 18.54 17.38
C VAL A 49 5.95 19.25 16.02
N GLY A 50 5.97 18.49 14.92
CA GLY A 50 5.87 18.99 13.54
C GLY A 50 5.00 18.07 12.67
N SER A 51 4.10 18.70 11.91
CA SER A 51 2.91 18.20 11.20
C SER A 51 3.11 17.03 10.20
N PRO A 52 2.05 16.24 9.91
CA PRO A 52 2.11 15.14 8.95
C PRO A 52 1.72 15.64 7.56
N ALA A 53 2.70 15.92 6.70
CA ALA A 53 2.45 16.05 5.27
C ALA A 53 3.72 15.64 4.51
N SER A 54 3.56 14.67 3.60
CA SER A 54 4.56 14.05 2.72
C SER A 54 5.01 12.64 3.16
N ALA A 55 4.14 11.65 2.95
CA ALA A 55 4.53 10.24 2.90
C ALA A 55 3.95 9.62 1.62
N LEU A 56 4.55 9.94 0.47
CA LEU A 56 4.18 9.40 -0.85
C LEU A 56 5.29 8.55 -1.49
N SER A 57 6.33 8.20 -0.73
CA SER A 57 7.33 7.26 -1.20
C SER A 57 7.29 6.00 -0.32
N PRO A 58 7.26 4.80 -0.92
CA PRO A 58 7.52 3.57 -0.19
C PRO A 58 8.92 3.66 0.44
N VAL A 59 9.01 3.83 1.77
CA VAL A 59 10.27 3.88 2.51
C VAL A 59 10.62 2.49 2.99
N THR A 60 11.66 1.90 2.41
CA THR A 60 12.33 0.68 2.90
C THR A 60 12.79 0.91 4.35
N PRO A 61 12.61 -0.06 5.29
CA PRO A 61 12.92 0.15 6.70
C PRO A 61 14.42 0.42 6.89
N SER A 62 14.74 1.03 8.03
CA SER A 62 16.05 1.63 8.34
C SER A 62 17.22 0.64 8.17
N ILE A 63 17.99 0.96 7.14
CA ILE A 63 19.27 0.40 6.71
C ILE A 63 20.29 0.42 7.87
N SER A 64 21.03 -0.67 8.04
CA SER A 64 22.34 -0.63 8.70
C SER A 64 23.20 0.41 7.96
N VAL A 65 23.43 1.55 8.61
CA VAL A 65 23.89 2.84 8.07
C VAL A 65 25.19 2.79 7.23
N ASP A 66 25.87 1.64 7.15
CA ASP A 66 27.14 1.43 6.45
C ASP A 66 27.07 0.54 5.18
N ALA A 67 25.92 -0.08 4.86
CA ALA A 67 25.84 -0.96 3.68
C ALA A 67 25.60 -0.15 2.39
N PRO A 68 26.39 -0.34 1.32
CA PRO A 68 26.16 0.32 0.04
C PRO A 68 24.81 -0.11 -0.56
N VAL A 69 24.02 0.84 -1.06
CA VAL A 69 22.71 0.59 -1.67
C VAL A 69 22.78 0.88 -3.16
N ALA A 70 22.22 0.00 -3.99
CA ALA A 70 22.09 0.22 -5.43
C ALA A 70 21.13 1.39 -5.73
N ASP A 71 21.54 2.30 -6.62
CA ASP A 71 20.81 3.54 -6.94
C ASP A 71 20.35 3.62 -8.42
N SER A 72 20.70 2.60 -9.21
CA SER A 72 20.45 2.53 -10.65
C SER A 72 19.29 1.63 -11.04
N PHE A 73 18.86 0.72 -10.15
CA PHE A 73 17.75 -0.20 -10.40
C PHE A 73 17.08 -0.66 -9.10
N ALA A 74 15.88 -1.19 -9.24
CA ALA A 74 15.09 -1.78 -8.16
C ALA A 74 14.23 -2.93 -8.72
N PHE A 75 13.75 -3.81 -7.84
CA PHE A 75 12.82 -4.89 -8.20
C PHE A 75 11.40 -4.63 -7.70
N ALA A 76 10.42 -5.15 -8.43
CA ALA A 76 9.04 -5.24 -7.98
C ALA A 76 8.61 -6.71 -8.09
N PHE A 77 8.19 -7.30 -6.97
CA PHE A 77 7.81 -8.71 -6.92
C PHE A 77 6.30 -8.85 -6.84
N ASP A 78 5.74 -9.65 -7.74
CA ASP A 78 4.47 -10.32 -7.45
C ASP A 78 4.66 -11.30 -6.29
N ILE A 79 3.57 -11.66 -5.61
CA ILE A 79 3.60 -12.51 -4.43
C ILE A 79 3.10 -13.90 -4.78
N ASP A 80 1.88 -14.00 -5.30
CA ASP A 80 1.18 -15.26 -5.47
C ASP A 80 1.72 -16.02 -6.69
N GLY A 81 2.44 -17.11 -6.44
CA GLY A 81 3.12 -17.90 -7.47
C GLY A 81 4.56 -17.47 -7.77
N VAL A 82 5.03 -16.38 -7.16
CA VAL A 82 6.42 -15.88 -7.28
C VAL A 82 7.19 -16.00 -5.98
N LEU A 83 6.64 -15.49 -4.87
CA LEU A 83 7.25 -15.60 -3.54
C LEU A 83 6.55 -16.68 -2.71
N ILE A 84 5.23 -16.77 -2.83
CA ILE A 84 4.38 -17.66 -2.03
C ILE A 84 3.62 -18.61 -2.95
N ARG A 85 3.57 -19.89 -2.59
CA ARG A 85 2.73 -20.90 -3.27
C ARG A 85 1.97 -21.74 -2.26
N GLY A 86 0.64 -21.66 -2.31
CA GLY A 86 -0.23 -22.39 -1.38
C GLY A 86 -0.02 -22.01 0.08
N GLY A 87 0.21 -20.72 0.35
CA GLY A 87 0.41 -20.18 1.71
C GLY A 87 1.78 -20.45 2.33
N ARG A 88 2.73 -21.00 1.56
CA ARG A 88 4.11 -21.24 1.99
C ARG A 88 5.08 -20.49 1.09
N ALA A 89 6.15 -19.97 1.67
CA ALA A 89 7.24 -19.38 0.90
C ALA A 89 7.87 -20.41 -0.03
N ILE A 90 8.20 -19.96 -1.25
CA ILE A 90 9.06 -20.67 -2.17
C ILE A 90 10.48 -20.57 -1.61
N PRO A 91 11.20 -21.67 -1.35
CA PRO A 91 12.52 -21.62 -0.72
C PRO A 91 13.51 -20.70 -1.45
N GLU A 92 13.51 -20.76 -2.78
CA GLU A 92 14.38 -19.93 -3.63
C GLU A 92 14.04 -18.44 -3.54
N ALA A 93 12.80 -18.09 -3.21
CA ALA A 93 12.41 -16.70 -2.99
C ALA A 93 13.07 -16.14 -1.73
N VAL A 94 13.13 -16.93 -0.64
CA VAL A 94 13.81 -16.53 0.61
C VAL A 94 15.29 -16.26 0.34
N GLU A 95 15.96 -17.13 -0.40
CA GLU A 95 17.36 -16.93 -0.79
C GLU A 95 17.53 -15.71 -1.69
N ALA A 96 16.61 -15.46 -2.64
CA ALA A 96 16.63 -14.25 -3.45
C ALA A 96 16.52 -12.97 -2.59
N MET A 97 15.65 -12.96 -1.57
CA MET A 97 15.52 -11.81 -0.67
C MET A 97 16.81 -11.56 0.12
N LYS A 98 17.50 -12.61 0.60
CA LYS A 98 18.81 -12.49 1.27
C LYS A 98 19.84 -11.83 0.36
N VAL A 99 19.93 -12.30 -0.90
CA VAL A 99 20.82 -11.72 -1.93
C VAL A 99 20.52 -10.23 -2.12
N LEU A 100 19.26 -9.82 -2.19
CA LEU A 100 18.88 -8.41 -2.32
C LEU A 100 19.17 -7.60 -1.05
N ASN A 101 19.14 -8.23 0.12
CA ASN A 101 19.42 -7.58 1.41
C ASN A 101 20.92 -7.55 1.75
N GLY A 102 21.80 -7.84 0.80
CA GLY A 102 23.25 -7.69 0.95
C GLY A 102 24.03 -9.00 1.09
N GLU A 103 23.37 -10.17 1.11
CA GLU A 103 24.05 -11.47 1.05
C GLU A 103 24.43 -11.84 -0.40
N ASN A 104 24.98 -10.88 -1.13
CA ASN A 104 25.56 -11.06 -2.46
C ASN A 104 27.06 -10.79 -2.43
N GLU A 105 27.76 -11.17 -3.50
CA GLU A 105 29.23 -11.05 -3.60
C GLU A 105 29.76 -9.61 -3.48
N TYR A 106 28.89 -8.60 -3.64
CA TYR A 106 29.24 -7.19 -3.56
C TYR A 106 28.90 -6.56 -2.20
N GLY A 107 28.14 -7.26 -1.33
CA GLY A 107 27.64 -6.69 -0.08
C GLY A 107 26.67 -5.52 -0.25
N ILE A 108 26.06 -5.40 -1.44
CA ILE A 108 25.19 -4.26 -1.80
C ILE A 108 23.73 -4.59 -1.54
N GLN A 109 22.98 -3.67 -0.93
CA GLN A 109 21.53 -3.78 -0.82
C GLN A 109 20.85 -3.28 -2.09
N ILE A 110 19.88 -4.03 -2.60
CA ILE A 110 19.14 -3.68 -3.81
C ILE A 110 17.69 -3.37 -3.41
N PRO A 111 17.17 -2.17 -3.72
CA PRO A 111 15.79 -1.80 -3.37
C PRO A 111 14.76 -2.70 -4.05
N TYR A 112 13.69 -3.03 -3.32
CA TYR A 112 12.53 -3.73 -3.88
C TYR A 112 11.21 -3.37 -3.19
N ILE A 113 10.12 -3.60 -3.93
CA ILE A 113 8.73 -3.52 -3.44
C ILE A 113 7.98 -4.82 -3.74
N PHE A 114 6.88 -5.03 -3.02
CA PHE A 114 5.91 -6.08 -3.26
C PHE A 114 4.66 -5.49 -3.91
N LEU A 115 4.30 -5.99 -5.08
CA LEU A 115 3.17 -5.53 -5.88
C LEU A 115 2.25 -6.71 -6.17
N THR A 116 1.07 -6.74 -5.57
CA THR A 116 0.12 -7.85 -5.71
C THR A 116 -1.26 -7.35 -6.09
N ASN A 117 -1.96 -8.13 -6.91
CA ASN A 117 -3.40 -7.95 -7.13
C ASN A 117 -4.24 -8.47 -5.97
N GLY A 118 -3.65 -9.22 -5.03
CA GLY A 118 -4.31 -9.69 -3.83
C GLY A 118 -4.80 -8.53 -2.96
N GLY A 119 -5.84 -8.80 -2.17
CA GLY A 119 -6.47 -7.79 -1.33
C GLY A 119 -7.28 -8.40 -0.19
N GLY A 120 -8.14 -7.58 0.42
CA GLY A 120 -9.10 -8.02 1.44
C GLY A 120 -8.55 -8.03 2.87
N LYS A 121 -7.36 -7.48 3.06
CA LYS A 121 -6.69 -7.24 4.34
C LYS A 121 -5.96 -5.89 4.25
N THR A 122 -5.64 -5.26 5.38
CA THR A 122 -4.80 -4.06 5.33
C THR A 122 -3.38 -4.42 4.86
N GLU A 123 -2.65 -3.44 4.34
CA GLU A 123 -1.25 -3.61 3.98
C GLU A 123 -0.41 -4.07 5.18
N GLU A 124 -0.69 -3.59 6.39
CA GLU A 124 0.01 -3.99 7.61
C GLU A 124 -0.25 -5.47 7.95
N GLU A 125 -1.48 -5.95 7.82
CA GLU A 125 -1.81 -7.36 8.04
C GLU A 125 -1.12 -8.25 6.99
N ARG A 126 -1.16 -7.86 5.70
CA ARG A 126 -0.49 -8.61 4.62
C ARG A 126 1.03 -8.61 4.78
N CYS A 127 1.59 -7.48 5.19
CA CYS A 127 3.00 -7.32 5.49
C CYS A 127 3.42 -8.25 6.62
N GLY A 128 2.69 -8.27 7.73
CA GLY A 128 2.96 -9.16 8.86
C GLY A 128 2.85 -10.65 8.50
N ASP A 129 1.90 -11.02 7.65
CA ASP A 129 1.77 -12.38 7.14
C ASP A 129 2.98 -12.77 6.27
N LEU A 130 3.38 -11.90 5.33
CA LEU A 130 4.49 -12.17 4.42
C LEU A 130 5.84 -12.20 5.15
N SER A 131 6.07 -11.28 6.09
CA SER A 131 7.27 -11.27 6.93
C SER A 131 7.47 -12.61 7.66
N LYS A 132 6.39 -13.17 8.23
CA LYS A 132 6.44 -14.48 8.90
C LYS A 132 6.69 -15.63 7.94
N GLN A 133 6.09 -15.59 6.75
CA GLN A 133 6.25 -16.65 5.75
C GLN A 133 7.66 -16.68 5.16
N MET A 134 8.25 -15.50 4.96
CA MET A 134 9.56 -15.32 4.32
C MET A 134 10.71 -15.22 5.32
N GLU A 135 10.42 -15.17 6.63
CA GLU A 135 11.39 -15.00 7.71
C GLU A 135 12.28 -13.75 7.56
N ILE A 136 11.71 -12.68 6.99
CA ILE A 136 12.36 -11.37 6.82
C ILE A 136 11.46 -10.26 7.33
N GLU A 137 12.04 -9.15 7.76
CA GLU A 137 11.26 -7.96 8.11
C GLU A 137 10.86 -7.20 6.85
N ILE A 138 9.55 -7.10 6.61
CA ILE A 138 8.98 -6.31 5.53
C ILE A 138 8.30 -5.10 6.15
N SER A 139 8.49 -3.93 5.54
CA SER A 139 7.78 -2.71 5.90
C SER A 139 6.47 -2.58 5.11
N PRO A 140 5.36 -2.13 5.72
CA PRO A 140 4.13 -1.81 4.99
C PRO A 140 4.36 -0.80 3.87
N ALA A 141 5.36 0.07 4.01
CA ALA A 141 5.69 1.04 2.98
C ALA A 141 6.22 0.35 1.71
N GLN A 142 6.78 -0.86 1.76
CA GLN A 142 7.21 -1.59 0.56
C GLN A 142 6.08 -2.34 -0.14
N PHE A 143 4.83 -2.21 0.33
CA PHE A 143 3.74 -3.09 -0.06
C PHE A 143 2.65 -2.33 -0.82
N ILE A 144 2.28 -2.84 -2.00
CA ILE A 144 1.21 -2.30 -2.83
C ILE A 144 0.24 -3.45 -3.16
N CYS A 145 -0.98 -3.35 -2.65
CA CYS A 145 -2.09 -4.26 -2.95
C CYS A 145 -2.98 -3.68 -4.05
N GLY A 146 -3.87 -4.51 -4.63
CA GLY A 146 -4.79 -4.07 -5.68
C GLY A 146 -5.69 -2.89 -5.28
N HIS A 147 -6.00 -2.76 -3.99
CA HIS A 147 -6.82 -1.68 -3.44
C HIS A 147 -6.02 -0.47 -2.94
N THR A 148 -4.69 -0.55 -2.82
CA THR A 148 -3.85 0.55 -2.30
C THR A 148 -4.04 1.87 -3.06
N PRO A 149 -4.12 1.90 -4.41
CA PRO A 149 -4.39 3.14 -5.16
C PRO A 149 -5.74 3.79 -4.85
N MET A 150 -6.71 3.03 -4.32
CA MET A 150 -8.04 3.56 -4.00
C MET A 150 -8.02 4.53 -2.81
N ARG A 151 -6.93 4.57 -2.03
CA ARG A 151 -6.73 5.53 -0.94
C ARG A 151 -6.86 6.98 -1.40
N GLU A 152 -6.34 7.29 -2.59
CA GLU A 152 -6.43 8.64 -3.18
C GLU A 152 -7.86 9.03 -3.58
N MET A 153 -8.79 8.07 -3.62
CA MET A 153 -10.19 8.32 -3.98
C MET A 153 -11.06 8.65 -2.76
N ALA A 154 -10.54 8.50 -1.53
CA ALA A 154 -11.29 8.71 -0.30
C ALA A 154 -11.85 10.13 -0.15
N ASP A 155 -11.12 11.14 -0.63
CA ASP A 155 -11.58 12.53 -0.61
C ASP A 155 -12.53 12.89 -1.75
N ARG A 156 -12.62 12.03 -2.78
CA ARG A 156 -13.43 12.27 -3.97
C ARG A 156 -14.87 11.80 -3.84
N PHE A 157 -15.11 10.77 -3.03
CA PHE A 157 -16.41 10.15 -2.88
C PHE A 157 -16.78 10.04 -1.40
N LYS A 158 -17.96 10.54 -1.03
CA LYS A 158 -18.43 10.49 0.35
C LYS A 158 -19.02 9.12 0.67
N THR A 159 -20.06 8.74 -0.06
CA THR A 159 -20.81 7.49 0.14
C THR A 159 -20.42 6.47 -0.93
N VAL A 160 -19.81 5.36 -0.51
CA VAL A 160 -19.25 4.35 -1.42
C VAL A 160 -19.72 2.94 -1.07
N LEU A 161 -19.90 2.10 -2.09
CA LEU A 161 -20.10 0.67 -1.90
C LEU A 161 -18.76 -0.04 -2.05
N VAL A 162 -18.31 -0.71 -0.99
CA VAL A 162 -17.07 -1.51 -1.00
C VAL A 162 -17.43 -2.98 -1.02
N VAL A 163 -16.90 -3.69 -2.01
CA VAL A 163 -17.18 -5.09 -2.29
C VAL A 163 -15.89 -5.91 -2.17
N GLY A 164 -16.03 -7.13 -1.66
CA GLY A 164 -14.94 -8.11 -1.59
C GLY A 164 -14.46 -8.43 -0.17
N GLY A 165 -13.51 -9.35 -0.11
CA GLY A 165 -12.85 -9.73 1.14
C GLY A 165 -13.67 -10.66 2.02
N GLU A 166 -13.13 -10.95 3.20
CA GLU A 166 -13.79 -11.78 4.20
C GLU A 166 -14.41 -10.90 5.30
N GLY A 167 -15.69 -11.13 5.61
CA GLY A 167 -16.38 -10.41 6.67
C GLY A 167 -16.36 -8.89 6.46
N GLU A 168 -15.86 -8.13 7.44
CA GLU A 168 -15.79 -6.66 7.38
C GLU A 168 -14.44 -6.11 6.93
N LYS A 169 -13.49 -6.97 6.56
CA LYS A 169 -12.10 -6.51 6.34
C LYS A 169 -12.01 -5.43 5.27
N CYS A 170 -12.70 -5.57 4.14
CA CYS A 170 -12.69 -4.54 3.11
C CYS A 170 -13.31 -3.22 3.58
N ARG A 171 -14.33 -3.25 4.46
CA ARG A 171 -14.86 -2.03 5.08
C ARG A 171 -13.77 -1.35 5.91
N GLN A 172 -13.09 -2.11 6.77
CA GLN A 172 -12.04 -1.59 7.64
C GLN A 172 -10.86 -1.00 6.84
N VAL A 173 -10.47 -1.65 5.74
CA VAL A 173 -9.44 -1.12 4.83
C VAL A 173 -9.90 0.21 4.23
N ALA A 174 -11.14 0.29 3.73
CA ALA A 174 -11.66 1.53 3.15
C ALA A 174 -11.78 2.66 4.19
N GLU A 175 -12.30 2.37 5.39
CA GLU A 175 -12.35 3.34 6.48
C GLU A 175 -10.94 3.79 6.90
N GLY A 176 -9.97 2.87 6.94
CA GLY A 176 -8.56 3.17 7.19
C GLY A 176 -7.91 4.06 6.13
N TYR A 177 -8.38 3.98 4.88
CA TYR A 177 -7.97 4.89 3.80
C TYR A 177 -8.63 6.27 3.88
N GLY A 178 -9.62 6.46 4.76
CA GLY A 178 -10.31 7.73 4.95
C GLY A 178 -11.66 7.83 4.25
N PHE A 179 -12.19 6.76 3.65
CA PHE A 179 -13.56 6.78 3.15
C PHE A 179 -14.54 7.01 4.31
N LYS A 180 -15.42 8.00 4.15
CA LYS A 180 -16.24 8.54 5.26
C LYS A 180 -17.53 7.75 5.48
N ASP A 181 -18.15 7.32 4.39
CA ASP A 181 -19.42 6.59 4.43
C ASP A 181 -19.33 5.33 3.56
N VAL A 182 -18.91 4.23 4.20
CA VAL A 182 -18.71 2.93 3.54
C VAL A 182 -19.93 2.05 3.75
N ILE A 183 -20.52 1.60 2.64
CA ILE A 183 -21.57 0.58 2.57
C ILE A 183 -20.95 -0.72 2.09
N THR A 184 -21.41 -1.85 2.62
CA THR A 184 -21.08 -3.18 2.09
C THR A 184 -22.33 -3.89 1.54
N PRO A 185 -22.18 -4.95 0.72
CA PRO A 185 -23.29 -5.79 0.33
C PRO A 185 -24.10 -6.33 1.51
N GLY A 186 -23.44 -6.63 2.64
CA GLY A 186 -24.10 -7.08 3.86
C GLY A 186 -25.13 -6.09 4.40
N ASP A 187 -24.82 -4.78 4.36
CA ASP A 187 -25.72 -3.72 4.80
C ASP A 187 -27.02 -3.70 3.98
N ILE A 188 -26.89 -3.86 2.66
CA ILE A 188 -28.01 -3.86 1.72
C ILE A 188 -28.88 -5.10 1.93
N ILE A 189 -28.27 -6.28 2.10
CA ILE A 189 -28.98 -7.55 2.32
C ILE A 189 -29.69 -7.53 3.68
N LYS A 190 -29.07 -6.95 4.70
CA LYS A 190 -29.67 -6.81 6.05
C LYS A 190 -30.88 -5.89 6.02
N HIS A 191 -30.83 -4.78 5.28
CA HIS A 191 -31.97 -3.88 5.12
C HIS A 191 -33.13 -4.56 4.35
N ASN A 192 -32.83 -5.22 3.24
CA ASN A 192 -33.83 -5.92 2.44
C ASN A 192 -33.27 -7.21 1.83
N SER A 193 -33.54 -8.33 2.49
CA SER A 193 -33.09 -9.67 2.05
C SER A 193 -33.61 -10.08 0.66
N ALA A 194 -34.67 -9.45 0.15
CA ALA A 194 -35.19 -9.74 -1.20
C ALA A 194 -34.29 -9.20 -2.32
N THR A 195 -33.32 -8.32 -2.02
CA THR A 195 -32.36 -7.79 -3.00
C THR A 195 -31.40 -8.86 -3.54
N THR A 196 -31.12 -9.90 -2.75
CA THR A 196 -30.29 -11.04 -3.14
C THR A 196 -31.02 -12.37 -2.87
N PRO A 197 -31.95 -12.81 -3.74
CA PRO A 197 -32.86 -13.92 -3.44
C PRO A 197 -32.16 -15.27 -3.22
N PHE A 198 -30.91 -15.40 -3.67
CA PHE A 198 -30.14 -16.64 -3.59
C PHE A 198 -29.06 -16.63 -2.50
N ARG A 199 -28.92 -15.54 -1.75
CA ARG A 199 -27.89 -15.37 -0.73
C ARG A 199 -28.52 -15.00 0.60
N LYS A 200 -28.04 -15.62 1.68
CA LYS A 200 -28.38 -15.29 3.05
C LYS A 200 -27.10 -14.96 3.80
N LEU A 201 -27.15 -13.93 4.64
CA LEU A 201 -26.05 -13.61 5.53
C LEU A 201 -25.89 -14.73 6.57
N THR A 202 -24.65 -15.13 6.80
CA THR A 202 -24.26 -15.91 7.97
C THR A 202 -24.52 -15.09 9.25
N PRO A 203 -24.60 -15.73 10.44
CA PRO A 203 -24.77 -15.02 11.70
C PRO A 203 -23.70 -13.93 11.94
N ASP A 204 -22.45 -14.20 11.55
CA ASP A 204 -21.35 -13.25 11.70
C ASP A 204 -21.48 -12.08 10.71
N GLU A 205 -21.79 -12.34 9.44
CA GLU A 205 -22.06 -11.27 8.47
C GLU A 205 -23.24 -10.40 8.87
N LEU A 206 -24.32 -11.00 9.41
CA LEU A 206 -25.49 -10.26 9.87
C LEU A 206 -25.18 -9.37 11.08
N LYS A 207 -24.38 -9.88 12.02
CA LYS A 207 -23.89 -9.12 13.19
C LYS A 207 -23.05 -7.92 12.77
N ASN A 208 -22.20 -8.13 11.78
CA ASN A 208 -21.26 -7.15 11.26
C ASN A 208 -21.90 -6.13 10.31
N SER A 209 -22.96 -6.51 9.60
CA SER A 209 -23.68 -5.61 8.70
C SER A 209 -24.39 -4.50 9.51
N ARG A 210 -24.28 -3.26 9.05
CA ARG A 210 -24.87 -2.07 9.67
C ARG A 210 -26.30 -1.90 9.18
N GLU A 211 -27.20 -1.62 10.12
CA GLU A 211 -28.57 -1.27 9.78
C GLU A 211 -28.61 0.17 9.24
N ARG A 212 -29.26 0.35 8.08
CA ARG A 212 -29.36 1.63 7.40
C ARG A 212 -30.65 1.66 6.58
N ASP A 213 -31.27 2.83 6.51
CA ASP A 213 -32.34 3.08 5.54
C ASP A 213 -31.72 3.47 4.19
N PHE A 214 -32.02 2.70 3.15
CA PHE A 214 -31.52 2.91 1.79
C PHE A 214 -32.52 3.64 0.88
N THR A 215 -33.64 4.14 1.42
CA THR A 215 -34.70 4.81 0.63
C THR A 215 -34.20 6.09 -0.07
N ASP A 216 -33.29 6.83 0.56
CA ASP A 216 -32.72 8.09 0.03
C ASP A 216 -31.18 8.12 0.14
N VAL A 217 -30.54 7.01 -0.25
CA VAL A 217 -29.06 6.90 -0.25
C VAL A 217 -28.55 6.86 -1.69
N THR A 218 -27.68 7.81 -2.04
CA THR A 218 -26.95 7.80 -3.32
C THR A 218 -25.56 7.21 -3.09
N ILE A 219 -25.26 6.10 -3.76
CA ILE A 219 -23.91 5.52 -3.81
C ILE A 219 -23.16 6.23 -4.95
N GLU A 220 -22.07 6.94 -4.61
CA GLU A 220 -21.32 7.76 -5.57
C GLU A 220 -20.31 6.95 -6.38
N ALA A 221 -19.81 5.85 -5.81
CA ALA A 221 -18.89 4.94 -6.46
C ALA A 221 -18.96 3.53 -5.87
N VAL A 222 -18.60 2.55 -6.69
CA VAL A 222 -18.42 1.15 -6.29
C VAL A 222 -16.95 0.79 -6.39
N PHE A 223 -16.38 0.28 -5.30
CA PHE A 223 -15.00 -0.19 -5.25
C PHE A 223 -14.96 -1.68 -4.94
N VAL A 224 -14.29 -2.45 -5.80
CA VAL A 224 -14.03 -3.87 -5.58
C VAL A 224 -12.62 -4.01 -5.03
N PHE A 225 -12.49 -4.19 -3.71
CA PHE A 225 -11.19 -4.22 -3.02
C PHE A 225 -10.53 -5.61 -3.11
N ALA A 226 -11.32 -6.66 -3.26
CA ALA A 226 -10.85 -8.02 -3.47
C ALA A 226 -11.95 -8.83 -4.13
N ASP A 227 -11.62 -10.04 -4.58
CA ASP A 227 -12.64 -11.01 -4.93
C ASP A 227 -13.54 -11.25 -3.72
N SER A 228 -14.85 -11.23 -3.98
CA SER A 228 -15.82 -11.69 -3.01
C SER A 228 -15.76 -13.23 -2.97
N ARG A 229 -15.89 -13.80 -1.77
CA ARG A 229 -15.89 -15.26 -1.55
C ARG A 229 -17.30 -15.85 -1.55
N ASP A 230 -18.19 -15.18 -2.27
CA ASP A 230 -19.65 -15.35 -2.22
C ASP A 230 -20.24 -16.00 -3.46
#